data_AF-B2ZPA2-F1
#
_entry.id   AF-B2ZPA2-F1
#
_cell.length_a   1.000
_cell.length_b   1.000
_cell.length_c   1.000
_cell.angle_alpha   90.00
_cell.angle_beta   90.00
_cell.angle_gamma   90.00
#
_symmetry.space_group_name_H-M   'P 1'
#
loop_
_entity.id
_entity.type
_entity.pdbx_description
1 polymer ?
#
loop_
_entity_poly.entity_id
_entity_poly.type
_entity_poly.pdbx_seq_one_letter_code
_entity_poly.pdbx_strand_id
1 'polypeptide(L)'
;CVMSEYESSQLSGSSSASGQQQESSVLSQGGQASTSSQLGTDSSSASGQQQESSVLSQSGQASTSSQLGADSSSASGQQQESSVLSQSGQASTSSQLGADSSSASGQQQESSVLSQSGQASTSSQLGADSSSASGQQQESSVLSQSGQASTSSQLG
;
A
#
# COMPACT_ATOMS: atom_id res chain seq x y z
N CYS A 1 -12.80 -21.20 14.31
CA CYS A 1 -11.57 -20.56 14.79
C CYS A 1 -11.23 -19.49 13.76
N VAL A 2 -11.29 -18.20 14.11
CA VAL A 2 -10.84 -17.12 13.22
C VAL A 2 -9.33 -17.03 13.40
N MET A 3 -8.56 -17.13 12.31
CA MET A 3 -7.14 -16.81 12.35
C MET A 3 -7.01 -15.32 12.03
N SER A 4 -6.61 -14.53 13.02
CA SER A 4 -6.22 -13.14 12.85
C SER A 4 -4.71 -13.12 12.70
N GLU A 5 -4.23 -12.93 11.48
CA GLU A 5 -2.81 -12.81 11.18
C GLU A 5 -2.46 -11.32 11.30
N TYR A 6 -1.73 -10.96 12.36
CA TYR A 6 -1.10 -9.65 12.49
C TYR A 6 0.34 -9.79 12.05
N GLU A 7 0.64 -9.37 10.82
CA GLU A 7 2.01 -9.36 10.29
C GLU A 7 2.52 -7.92 10.28
N SER A 8 3.47 -7.65 11.17
CA SER A 8 4.28 -6.44 11.16
C SER A 8 5.61 -6.77 10.50
N SER A 9 5.71 -6.48 9.20
CA SER A 9 7.01 -6.51 8.53
C SER A 9 7.77 -5.24 8.94
N GLN A 10 8.95 -5.45 9.50
CA GLN A 10 9.75 -4.43 10.17
C GLN A 10 10.08 -3.24 9.27
N LEU A 11 10.21 -2.05 9.86
CA LEU A 11 10.86 -0.88 9.28
C LEU A 11 12.24 -1.28 8.74
N SER A 12 12.31 -1.58 7.45
CA SER A 12 13.55 -1.98 6.80
C SER A 12 14.29 -0.73 6.34
N GLY A 13 15.08 -0.17 7.26
CA GLY A 13 15.97 0.95 6.96
C GLY A 13 17.13 0.52 6.07
N SER A 14 17.14 0.95 4.80
CA SER A 14 18.19 0.57 3.83
C SER A 14 18.82 1.79 3.15
N SER A 15 20.14 1.86 3.13
CA SER A 15 20.90 2.91 2.44
C SER A 15 21.86 2.30 1.43
N SER A 16 21.91 2.84 0.20
CA SER A 16 22.78 2.32 -0.85
C SER A 16 23.31 3.41 -1.78
N ALA A 17 24.49 3.17 -2.36
CA ALA A 17 25.03 4.02 -3.41
C ALA A 17 24.49 3.66 -4.80
N SER A 18 23.98 2.43 -4.96
CA SER A 18 23.38 1.91 -6.19
C SER A 18 21.85 1.92 -6.10
N GLY A 19 21.17 1.66 -7.22
CA GLY A 19 19.71 1.59 -7.23
C GLY A 19 19.20 0.46 -6.35
N GLN A 20 18.08 0.69 -5.66
CA GLN A 20 17.44 -0.29 -4.78
C GLN A 20 16.04 -0.64 -5.28
N GLN A 21 15.71 -1.92 -5.13
CA GLN A 21 14.36 -2.44 -5.28
C GLN A 21 13.97 -3.07 -3.94
N GLN A 22 12.80 -2.68 -3.43
CA GLN A 22 12.28 -3.17 -2.16
C GLN A 22 10.82 -3.58 -2.34
N GLU A 23 10.54 -4.86 -2.10
CA GLU A 23 9.22 -5.44 -2.22
C GLU A 23 8.78 -5.97 -0.86
N SER A 24 7.63 -5.50 -0.38
CA SER A 24 7.00 -5.98 0.85
C SER A 24 5.61 -6.51 0.52
N SER A 25 5.29 -7.71 1.01
CA SER A 25 3.97 -8.31 0.78
C SER A 25 3.45 -9.01 2.02
N VAL A 26 2.17 -8.82 2.33
CA VAL A 26 1.44 -9.59 3.35
C VAL A 26 0.31 -10.37 2.69
N LEU A 27 0.21 -11.65 3.02
CA LEU A 27 -0.78 -12.57 2.48
C LEU A 27 -1.57 -13.21 3.62
N SER A 28 -2.89 -13.20 3.55
CA SER A 28 -3.73 -14.01 4.45
C SER A 28 -4.77 -14.79 3.68
N GLN A 29 -4.93 -16.07 4.03
CA GLN A 29 -5.83 -17.01 3.37
C GLN A 29 -6.65 -17.81 4.40
N GLY A 30 -7.91 -18.13 4.10
CA GLY A 30 -8.73 -19.01 4.96
C GLY A 30 -10.23 -18.87 4.80
N GLY A 31 -11.02 -19.52 5.68
CA GLY A 31 -12.48 -19.41 5.68
C GLY A 31 -12.99 -18.03 6.14
N GLN A 32 -12.38 -17.49 7.19
CA GLN A 32 -12.52 -16.12 7.66
C GLN A 32 -11.12 -15.58 7.94
N ALA A 33 -10.73 -14.48 7.31
CA ALA A 33 -9.42 -13.88 7.48
C ALA A 33 -9.56 -12.46 8.01
N SER A 34 -8.76 -12.13 9.01
CA SER A 34 -8.53 -10.75 9.42
C SER A 34 -7.05 -10.46 9.24
N THR A 35 -6.74 -9.64 8.24
CA THR A 35 -5.38 -9.23 7.92
C THR A 35 -5.17 -7.86 8.51
N SER A 36 -4.22 -7.73 9.43
CA SER A 36 -3.76 -6.43 9.91
C SER A 36 -2.29 -6.29 9.58
N SER A 37 -1.96 -5.31 8.75
CA SER A 37 -0.60 -5.12 8.25
C SER A 37 -0.14 -3.69 8.48
N GLN A 38 1.07 -3.56 9.00
CA GLN A 38 1.81 -2.31 9.01
C GLN A 38 3.10 -2.54 8.23
N LEU A 39 3.17 -1.97 7.03
CA LEU A 39 4.39 -1.99 6.21
C LEU A 39 4.99 -0.59 6.24
N GLY A 40 6.16 -0.47 6.85
CA GLY A 40 6.95 0.76 6.89
C GLY A 40 8.27 0.51 6.17
N THR A 41 8.63 1.33 5.19
CA THR A 41 9.95 1.23 4.52
C THR A 41 10.67 2.55 4.55
N ASP A 42 11.89 2.57 5.09
CA ASP A 42 12.73 3.77 5.14
C ASP A 42 13.95 3.54 4.24
N SER A 43 14.07 4.30 3.16
CA SER A 43 15.03 3.98 2.10
C SER A 43 15.74 5.21 1.55
N SER A 44 17.06 5.13 1.43
CA SER A 44 17.88 6.20 0.85
C SER A 44 18.83 5.68 -0.23
N SER A 45 18.89 6.34 -1.39
CA SER A 45 19.91 6.04 -2.41
C SER A 45 20.46 7.24 -3.16
N ALA A 46 21.74 7.14 -3.55
CA ALA A 46 22.34 8.08 -4.50
C ALA A 46 21.85 7.86 -5.96
N SER A 47 21.25 6.69 -6.23
CA SER A 47 20.70 6.26 -7.51
C SER A 47 19.18 6.06 -7.41
N GLY A 48 18.49 5.71 -8.50
CA GLY A 48 17.03 5.58 -8.46
C GLY A 48 16.53 4.42 -7.59
N GLN A 49 15.37 4.58 -6.97
CA GLN A 49 14.71 3.54 -6.16
C GLN A 49 13.38 3.12 -6.75
N GLN A 50 13.04 1.85 -6.53
CA GLN A 50 11.70 1.33 -6.70
C GLN A 50 11.26 0.65 -5.40
N GLN A 51 10.04 0.94 -4.96
CA GLN A 51 9.46 0.37 -3.74
C GLN A 51 8.04 -0.10 -4.03
N GLU A 52 7.75 -1.35 -3.72
CA GLU A 52 6.44 -1.95 -3.91
C GLU A 52 5.96 -2.56 -2.59
N SER A 53 4.75 -2.19 -2.17
CA SER A 53 4.11 -2.72 -0.97
C SER A 53 2.73 -3.25 -1.31
N SER A 54 2.44 -4.49 -0.93
CA SER A 54 1.16 -5.13 -1.20
C SER A 54 0.58 -5.84 0.01
N VAL A 55 -0.73 -5.69 0.25
CA VAL A 55 -1.46 -6.50 1.23
C VAL A 55 -2.59 -7.21 0.53
N LEU A 56 -2.67 -8.53 0.70
CA LEU A 56 -3.59 -9.36 -0.04
C LEU A 56 -4.31 -10.34 0.89
N SER A 57 -5.64 -10.24 0.94
CA SER A 57 -6.49 -11.08 1.77
C SER A 57 -7.49 -11.85 0.91
N GLN A 58 -7.49 -13.17 1.01
CA GLN A 58 -8.35 -14.07 0.24
C GLN A 58 -9.12 -15.02 1.17
N SER A 59 -10.42 -14.80 1.34
CA SER A 59 -11.22 -15.64 2.24
C SER A 59 -12.72 -15.62 1.95
N GLY A 60 -13.51 -16.46 2.63
CA GLY A 60 -14.98 -16.40 2.55
C GLY A 60 -15.54 -15.08 3.12
N GLN A 61 -14.96 -14.62 4.23
CA GLN A 61 -15.20 -13.30 4.81
C GLN A 61 -13.86 -12.67 5.22
N ALA A 62 -13.54 -11.52 4.62
CA ALA A 62 -12.28 -10.83 4.83
C ALA A 62 -12.48 -9.51 5.57
N SER A 63 -11.60 -9.23 6.52
CA SER A 63 -11.38 -7.89 7.05
C SER A 63 -9.91 -7.54 6.88
N THR A 64 -9.62 -6.60 5.99
CA THR A 64 -8.25 -6.14 5.72
C THR A 64 -8.08 -4.76 6.31
N SER A 65 -7.18 -4.62 7.27
CA SER A 65 -6.71 -3.32 7.75
C SER A 65 -5.23 -3.18 7.42
N SER A 66 -4.89 -2.13 6.70
CA SER A 66 -3.50 -1.93 6.23
C SER A 66 -3.06 -0.50 6.46
N GLN A 67 -1.88 -0.33 7.01
CA GLN A 67 -1.15 0.92 7.04
C GLN A 67 0.14 0.71 6.26
N LEU A 68 0.21 1.27 5.05
CA LEU A 68 1.42 1.25 4.22
C LEU A 68 2.04 2.64 4.28
N GLY A 69 3.25 2.71 4.83
CA GLY A 69 4.06 3.90 4.98
C GLY A 69 5.40 3.71 4.26
N ALA A 70 5.81 4.66 3.44
CA ALA A 70 7.16 4.69 2.90
C ALA A 70 7.78 6.07 3.14
N ASP A 71 8.97 6.11 3.75
CA ASP A 71 9.83 7.29 3.76
C ASP A 71 11.01 7.00 2.83
N SER A 72 11.14 7.77 1.74
CA SER A 72 12.26 7.54 0.84
C SER A 72 12.88 8.78 0.20
N SER A 73 14.21 8.73 0.12
CA SER A 73 15.01 9.81 -0.45
C SER A 73 15.92 9.29 -1.56
N SER A 74 15.99 10.00 -2.70
CA SER A 74 16.99 9.72 -3.73
C SER A 74 17.55 10.96 -4.44
N ALA A 75 18.82 10.89 -4.83
CA ALA A 75 19.40 11.89 -5.73
C ALA A 75 18.95 11.71 -7.20
N SER A 76 18.34 10.57 -7.55
CA SER A 76 17.79 10.24 -8.87
C SER A 76 16.31 9.87 -8.73
N GLY A 77 15.62 9.49 -9.81
CA GLY A 77 14.17 9.29 -9.77
C GLY A 77 13.71 8.12 -8.89
N GLN A 78 12.52 8.23 -8.29
CA GLN A 78 11.87 7.18 -7.50
C GLN A 78 10.57 6.72 -8.15
N GLN A 79 10.25 5.45 -7.94
CA GLN A 79 8.91 4.90 -8.13
C GLN A 79 8.47 4.20 -6.84
N GLN A 80 7.23 4.45 -6.42
CA GLN A 80 6.63 3.86 -5.23
C GLN A 80 5.23 3.36 -5.56
N GLU A 81 4.97 2.09 -5.30
CA GLU A 81 3.67 1.48 -5.55
C GLU A 81 3.15 0.83 -4.27
N SER A 82 1.90 1.11 -3.93
CA SER A 82 1.24 0.56 -2.75
C SER A 82 -0.13 0.02 -3.12
N SER A 83 -0.39 -1.23 -2.79
CA SER A 83 -1.65 -1.90 -3.15
C SER A 83 -2.26 -2.66 -1.98
N VAL A 84 -3.57 -2.54 -1.81
CA VAL A 84 -4.34 -3.38 -0.87
C VAL A 84 -5.45 -4.08 -1.63
N LEU A 85 -5.41 -5.41 -1.65
CA LEU A 85 -6.37 -6.27 -2.32
C LEU A 85 -7.13 -7.12 -1.31
N SER A 86 -8.46 -7.07 -1.36
CA SER A 86 -9.32 -7.96 -0.60
C SER A 86 -10.30 -8.68 -1.52
N GLN A 87 -10.23 -10.01 -1.53
CA GLN A 87 -11.07 -10.89 -2.35
C GLN A 87 -11.87 -11.83 -1.44
N SER A 88 -13.19 -11.65 -1.37
CA SER A 88 -14.03 -12.49 -0.51
C SER A 88 -15.52 -12.49 -0.86
N GLY A 89 -16.32 -13.33 -0.21
CA GLY A 89 -17.79 -13.22 -0.30
C GLY A 89 -18.32 -11.94 0.34
N GLN A 90 -17.74 -11.56 1.48
CA GLN A 90 -17.97 -10.30 2.18
C GLN A 90 -16.65 -9.69 2.63
N ALA A 91 -16.35 -8.48 2.18
CA ALA A 91 -15.08 -7.79 2.43
C ALA A 91 -15.31 -6.49 3.20
N SER A 92 -14.47 -6.24 4.19
CA SER A 92 -14.25 -4.92 4.77
C SER A 92 -12.78 -4.55 4.62
N THR A 93 -12.49 -3.50 3.88
CA THR A 93 -11.12 -3.02 3.61
C THR A 93 -10.96 -1.64 4.20
N SER A 94 -10.02 -1.47 5.12
CA SER A 94 -9.67 -0.19 5.73
C SER A 94 -8.18 0.06 5.55
N SER A 95 -7.83 0.97 4.65
CA SER A 95 -6.44 1.19 4.27
C SER A 95 -6.00 2.63 4.51
N GLN A 96 -4.81 2.81 5.04
CA GLN A 96 -4.11 4.09 5.06
C GLN A 96 -2.82 3.90 4.28
N LEU A 97 -2.74 4.49 3.09
CA LEU A 97 -1.56 4.46 2.24
C LEU A 97 -0.93 5.85 2.30
N GLY A 98 0.27 5.93 2.87
CA GLY A 98 1.05 7.14 3.10
C GLY A 98 2.44 7.00 2.50
N ALA A 99 2.89 7.97 1.72
CA ALA A 99 4.28 8.05 1.29
C ALA A 99 4.84 9.44 1.57
N ASP A 100 5.98 9.51 2.26
CA ASP A 100 6.84 10.68 2.30
C ASP A 100 8.03 10.40 1.37
N SER A 101 8.18 11.18 0.30
CA SER A 101 9.33 10.95 -0.58
C SER A 101 9.92 12.18 -1.22
N SER A 102 11.25 12.20 -1.27
CA SER A 102 12.03 13.30 -1.80
C SER A 102 12.98 12.82 -2.88
N SER A 103 13.01 13.52 -4.01
CA SER A 103 14.03 13.29 -5.04
C SER A 103 14.55 14.55 -5.70
N ALA A 104 15.84 14.55 -6.06
CA ALA A 104 16.38 15.59 -6.92
C ALA A 104 15.96 15.44 -8.40
N SER A 105 15.39 14.29 -8.78
CA SER A 105 14.83 13.98 -10.11
C SER A 105 13.35 13.57 -9.99
N GLY A 106 12.71 13.11 -11.07
CA GLY A 106 11.25 12.90 -11.07
C GLY A 106 10.78 11.73 -10.20
N GLN A 107 9.58 11.84 -9.63
CA GLN A 107 8.94 10.74 -8.88
C GLN A 107 7.66 10.26 -9.55
N GLN A 108 7.37 8.97 -9.35
CA GLN A 108 6.05 8.39 -9.58
C GLN A 108 5.59 7.66 -8.32
N GLN A 109 4.35 7.90 -7.90
CA GLN A 109 3.73 7.26 -6.75
C GLN A 109 2.36 6.74 -7.15
N GLU A 110 2.13 5.46 -6.94
CA GLU A 110 0.88 4.79 -7.26
C GLU A 110 0.32 4.12 -6.01
N SER A 111 -0.95 4.37 -5.71
CA SER A 111 -1.64 3.82 -4.56
C SER A 111 -2.98 3.27 -4.98
N SER A 112 -3.24 2.00 -4.67
CA SER A 112 -4.47 1.31 -5.06
C SER A 112 -5.08 0.55 -3.91
N VAL A 113 -6.39 0.69 -3.71
CA VAL A 113 -7.17 -0.15 -2.80
C VAL A 113 -8.28 -0.81 -3.60
N LEU A 114 -8.26 -2.13 -3.67
CA LEU A 114 -9.18 -2.90 -4.48
C LEU A 114 -9.88 -3.97 -3.65
N SER A 115 -11.21 -3.88 -3.59
CA SER A 115 -12.05 -4.85 -2.89
C SER A 115 -12.98 -5.53 -3.89
N GLN A 116 -12.87 -6.84 -4.02
CA GLN A 116 -13.72 -7.67 -4.88
C GLN A 116 -14.54 -8.61 -4.02
N SER A 117 -15.85 -8.38 -3.95
CA SER A 117 -16.74 -9.23 -3.15
C SER A 117 -18.21 -9.18 -3.54
N GLY A 118 -19.05 -10.01 -2.92
CA GLY A 118 -20.50 -9.89 -3.05
C GLY A 118 -21.04 -8.65 -2.32
N GLN A 119 -20.46 -8.35 -1.17
CA GLN A 119 -20.69 -7.12 -0.39
C GLN A 119 -19.35 -6.54 0.06
N ALA A 120 -19.09 -5.27 -0.25
CA ALA A 120 -17.83 -4.60 0.06
C ALA A 120 -18.06 -3.32 0.88
N SER A 121 -17.27 -3.13 1.92
CA SER A 121 -17.08 -1.84 2.57
C SER A 121 -15.62 -1.46 2.48
N THR A 122 -15.32 -0.39 1.76
CA THR A 122 -13.95 0.09 1.56
C THR A 122 -13.84 1.50 2.11
N SER A 123 -13.00 1.65 3.12
CA SER A 123 -12.58 2.93 3.66
C SER A 123 -11.11 3.10 3.36
N SER A 124 -10.71 4.20 2.74
CA SER A 124 -9.31 4.40 2.41
C SER A 124 -8.89 5.85 2.57
N GLN A 125 -7.71 6.05 3.14
CA GLN A 125 -7.02 7.33 3.15
C GLN A 125 -5.73 7.14 2.36
N LEU A 126 -5.60 7.85 1.24
CA LEU A 126 -4.42 7.83 0.40
C LEU A 126 -3.80 9.22 0.48
N GLY A 127 -2.56 9.34 0.96
CA GLY A 127 -1.86 10.61 1.10
C GLY A 127 -0.41 10.45 0.70
N ALA A 128 0.12 11.44 0.01
CA ALA A 128 1.49 11.40 -0.49
C ALA A 128 2.14 12.77 -0.36
N ASP A 129 3.00 12.92 0.65
CA ASP A 129 3.87 14.08 0.77
C ASP A 129 5.11 13.82 -0.08
N SER A 130 5.25 14.53 -1.20
CA SER A 130 6.43 14.33 -2.03
C SER A 130 7.00 15.58 -2.65
N SER A 131 8.33 15.64 -2.70
CA SER A 131 9.09 16.75 -3.26
C SER A 131 10.00 16.28 -4.40
N SER A 132 9.97 16.99 -5.53
CA SER A 132 10.90 16.79 -6.64
C SER A 132 11.26 18.08 -7.35
N ALA A 133 12.50 18.17 -7.80
CA ALA A 133 12.97 19.28 -8.62
C ALA A 133 12.55 19.17 -10.10
N SER A 134 12.19 17.99 -10.62
CA SER A 134 11.98 17.77 -12.07
C SER A 134 10.63 17.15 -12.46
N GLY A 135 9.70 16.98 -11.52
CA GLY A 135 8.29 16.62 -11.79
C GLY A 135 7.80 15.41 -11.01
N GLN A 136 6.52 15.43 -10.64
CA GLN A 136 5.85 14.39 -9.85
C GLN A 136 4.63 13.86 -10.58
N GLN A 137 4.41 12.54 -10.52
CA GLN A 137 3.14 11.92 -10.84
C GLN A 137 2.65 11.12 -9.63
N GLN A 138 1.40 11.36 -9.24
CA GLN A 138 0.74 10.65 -8.15
C GLN A 138 -0.58 10.10 -8.67
N GLU A 139 -0.75 8.79 -8.60
CA GLU A 139 -1.96 8.09 -9.01
C GLU A 139 -2.54 7.37 -7.81
N SER A 140 -3.82 7.62 -7.52
CA SER A 140 -4.50 7.05 -6.37
C SER A 140 -5.86 6.54 -6.79
N SER A 141 -6.13 5.28 -6.52
CA SER A 141 -7.35 4.60 -6.93
C SER A 141 -7.95 3.79 -5.79
N VAL A 142 -9.26 3.92 -5.60
CA VAL A 142 -10.03 3.06 -4.69
C VAL A 142 -11.18 2.45 -5.47
N LEU A 143 -11.15 1.13 -5.63
CA LEU A 143 -12.12 0.38 -6.41
C LEU A 143 -12.79 -0.68 -5.55
N SER A 144 -14.12 -0.69 -5.57
CA SER A 144 -14.90 -1.78 -4.96
C SER A 144 -15.81 -2.40 -5.99
N GLN A 145 -15.49 -3.61 -6.43
CA GLN A 145 -16.33 -4.39 -7.33
C GLN A 145 -17.20 -5.31 -6.47
N SER A 146 -18.45 -4.90 -6.24
CA SER A 146 -19.46 -5.73 -5.58
C SER A 146 -20.89 -5.37 -5.97
N GLY A 147 -21.82 -6.28 -5.71
CA GLY A 147 -23.25 -6.02 -5.91
C GLY A 147 -23.82 -4.99 -4.93
N GLN A 148 -23.17 -4.81 -3.77
CA GLN A 148 -23.47 -3.80 -2.76
C GLN A 148 -22.14 -3.27 -2.19
N ALA A 149 -21.65 -2.15 -2.74
CA ALA A 149 -20.41 -1.50 -2.32
C ALA A 149 -20.69 -0.22 -1.54
N SER A 150 -19.95 0.01 -0.45
CA SER A 150 -19.78 1.32 0.15
C SER A 150 -18.31 1.71 0.07
N THR A 151 -17.99 2.75 -0.68
CA THR A 151 -16.63 3.30 -0.81
C THR A 151 -16.58 4.68 -0.18
N SER A 152 -15.71 4.83 0.81
CA SER A 152 -15.34 6.11 1.39
C SER A 152 -13.84 6.29 1.21
N SER A 153 -13.44 7.31 0.47
CA SER A 153 -12.03 7.55 0.19
C SER A 153 -11.68 9.02 0.37
N GLN A 154 -10.57 9.27 1.05
CA GLN A 154 -9.98 10.59 1.19
C GLN A 154 -8.62 10.57 0.53
N LEU A 155 -8.40 11.55 -0.35
CA LEU A 155 -7.09 11.84 -0.94
C LEU A 155 -6.53 13.05 -0.18
N GLY A 156 -5.36 12.86 0.43
CA GLY A 156 -4.63 13.86 1.22
C GLY A 156 -3.51 14.49 0.42
#